data_AF-Q1J2T7-F1
#
_entry.id   AF-Q1J2T7-F1
#
_cell.length_a   1.000
_cell.length_b   1.000
_cell.length_c   1.000
_cell.angle_alpha   90.00
_cell.angle_beta   90.00
_cell.angle_gamma   90.00
#
_symmetry.space_group_name_H-M   'P 1'
#
loop_
_entity.id
_entity.type
_entity.pdbx_description
1 polymer ?
#
loop_
_entity_poly.entity_id
_entity_poly.type
_entity_poly.pdbx_seq_one_letter_code
_entity_poly.pdbx_strand_id
1 'polypeptide(L)'
;MSGAPSWPEVYAQLVSLLEGRELVAWNAAFDCRVLRRSSALHGLAFPELTWHCAMTWGAPIWGEYSEYHGDFRWVSLDEACWSEGVCLDARHHRAAGDGCRLSALMNAVAQAATQKGNLS
;
A
#
# COMPACT_ATOMS: atom_id res chain seq x y z
N MET A 1 -0.95 27.23 17.68
CA MET A 1 0.02 26.13 17.81
C MET A 1 -0.68 24.87 17.35
N SER A 2 -0.30 24.34 16.19
CA SER A 2 -0.93 23.19 15.55
C SER A 2 -0.54 21.91 16.31
N GLY A 3 -1.49 21.29 17.01
CA GLY A 3 -1.30 20.08 17.85
C GLY A 3 -1.08 18.78 17.07
N ALA A 4 -0.27 18.81 16.02
CA ALA A 4 0.16 17.60 15.34
C ALA A 4 1.33 16.95 16.11
N PRO A 5 1.35 15.62 16.23
CA PRO A 5 2.44 14.93 16.93
C PRO A 5 3.76 15.06 16.16
N SER A 6 4.85 15.06 16.91
CA SER A 6 6.21 14.94 16.39
C SER A 6 6.49 13.53 15.87
N TRP A 7 7.53 13.38 15.04
CA TRP A 7 7.91 12.06 14.54
C TRP A 7 8.23 11.05 15.66
N PRO A 8 8.99 11.37 16.72
CA PRO A 8 9.21 10.43 17.83
C PRO A 8 7.91 9.94 18.50
N GLU A 9 6.92 10.82 18.67
CA GLU A 9 5.61 10.45 19.25
C GLU A 9 4.82 9.51 18.33
N VAL A 10 4.88 9.73 17.02
CA VAL A 10 4.27 8.83 16.02
C VAL A 10 5.03 7.51 15.93
N TYR A 11 6.36 7.56 15.93
CA TYR A 11 7.24 6.40 15.80
C TYR A 11 7.01 5.38 16.92
N ALA A 12 6.88 5.85 18.17
CA ALA A 12 6.63 4.96 19.31
C ALA A 12 5.34 4.14 19.15
N GLN A 13 4.29 4.76 18.61
CA GLN A 13 3.02 4.09 18.32
C GLN A 13 3.14 3.19 17.09
N LEU A 14 3.80 3.69 16.03
CA LEU A 14 3.97 2.99 14.77
C LEU A 14 4.69 1.66 14.95
N VAL A 15 5.86 1.64 15.60
CA VAL A 15 6.65 0.40 15.76
C VAL A 15 5.85 -0.70 16.47
N SER A 16 5.10 -0.35 17.52
CA SER A 16 4.25 -1.31 18.22
C SER A 16 3.13 -1.86 17.33
N LEU A 17 2.59 -1.05 16.42
CA LEU A 17 1.57 -1.51 15.46
C LEU A 17 2.14 -2.42 14.37
N LEU A 18 3.38 -2.17 13.93
CA LEU A 18 4.03 -2.92 12.85
C LEU A 18 4.71 -4.21 13.32
N GLU A 19 4.94 -4.36 14.62
CA GLU A 19 5.64 -5.52 15.19
C GLU A 19 4.94 -6.85 14.81
N GLY A 20 5.72 -7.76 14.22
CA GLY A 20 5.24 -9.07 13.77
C GLY A 20 4.29 -9.05 12.58
N ARG A 21 4.12 -7.91 11.90
CA ARG A 21 3.25 -7.75 10.73
C ARG A 21 4.02 -7.51 9.46
N GLU A 22 3.45 -7.96 8.36
CA GLU A 22 3.87 -7.60 7.01
C GLU A 22 3.05 -6.41 6.52
N LEU A 23 3.67 -5.57 5.69
CA LEU A 23 3.07 -4.33 5.22
C LEU A 23 2.78 -4.39 3.75
N VAL A 24 1.54 -4.11 3.38
CA VAL A 24 1.13 -3.95 1.99
C VAL A 24 0.93 -2.46 1.73
N ALA A 25 1.59 -1.93 0.71
CA ALA A 25 1.47 -0.53 0.32
C ALA A 25 1.43 -0.38 -1.21
N TRP A 26 0.80 0.71 -1.67
CA TRP A 26 0.87 1.11 -3.06
C TRP A 26 2.17 1.89 -3.28
N ASN A 27 3.07 1.37 -4.12
CA ASN A 27 4.44 1.89 -4.23
C ASN A 27 5.20 1.85 -2.88
N ALA A 28 5.27 0.67 -2.26
CA ALA A 28 5.87 0.46 -0.93
C ALA A 28 7.29 1.03 -0.74
N ALA A 29 8.08 1.13 -1.82
CA ALA A 29 9.40 1.74 -1.78
C ALA A 29 9.36 3.23 -1.38
N PHE A 30 8.28 3.94 -1.72
CA PHE A 30 8.06 5.32 -1.30
C PHE A 30 7.87 5.41 0.23
N ASP A 31 6.92 4.67 0.78
CA ASP A 31 6.61 4.69 2.22
C ASP A 31 7.81 4.26 3.06
N CYS A 32 8.46 3.15 2.69
CA CYS A 32 9.66 2.66 3.37
C CYS A 32 10.76 3.73 3.42
N ARG A 33 11.02 4.41 2.29
CA ARG A 33 12.00 5.51 2.23
C ARG A 33 11.61 6.68 3.13
N VAL A 34 10.34 7.09 3.12
CA VAL A 34 9.86 8.20 3.95
C VAL A 34 10.01 7.87 5.43
N LEU A 35 9.56 6.70 5.88
CA LEU A 35 9.63 6.30 7.28
C LEU A 35 11.08 6.13 7.75
N ARG A 36 11.94 5.47 6.96
CA ARG A 36 13.37 5.33 7.28
C ARG A 36 14.07 6.69 7.38
N ARG A 37 13.79 7.61 6.44
CA ARG A 37 14.37 8.96 6.46
C ARG A 37 13.92 9.75 7.67
N SER A 38 12.63 9.71 8.01
CA SER A 38 12.11 10.38 9.20
C SER A 38 12.76 9.85 10.47
N SER A 39 12.91 8.52 10.61
CA SER A 39 13.64 7.94 11.74
C SER A 39 15.10 8.37 11.81
N ALA A 40 15.81 8.37 10.67
CA ALA A 40 17.21 8.78 10.62
C ALA A 40 17.42 10.25 11.05
N LEU A 41 16.54 11.17 10.64
CA LEU A 41 16.61 12.58 11.03
C LEU A 41 16.42 12.82 12.54
N HIS A 42 15.81 11.86 13.23
CA HIS A 42 15.56 11.90 14.67
C HIS A 42 16.45 10.93 15.47
N GLY A 43 17.45 10.30 14.85
CA GLY A 43 18.34 9.34 15.52
C GLY A 43 17.65 8.07 16.00
N LEU A 44 16.52 7.71 15.41
CA LEU A 44 15.74 6.53 15.74
C LEU A 44 16.14 5.39 14.79
N ALA A 45 16.36 4.18 15.34
CA ALA A 45 16.46 2.98 14.51
C ALA A 45 15.10 2.74 13.83
N PHE A 46 15.08 2.23 12.61
CA PHE A 46 13.83 1.78 11.97
C PHE A 46 13.85 0.26 11.94
N PRO A 47 12.78 -0.43 12.38
CA PRO A 47 12.76 -1.88 12.39
C PRO A 47 12.90 -2.43 10.97
N GLU A 48 13.48 -3.62 10.87
CA GLU A 48 13.41 -4.39 9.64
C GLU A 48 11.99 -4.95 9.50
N LEU A 49 11.35 -4.64 8.37
CA LEU A 49 9.95 -4.92 8.09
C LEU A 49 9.85 -5.60 6.73
N THR A 50 8.92 -6.55 6.61
CA THR A 50 8.56 -7.15 5.32
C THR A 50 7.56 -6.25 4.62
N TRP A 51 7.93 -5.79 3.41
CA TRP A 51 7.08 -4.94 2.58
C TRP A 51 6.66 -5.66 1.30
N HIS A 52 5.38 -5.53 0.98
CA HIS A 52 4.77 -6.00 -0.25
C HIS A 52 4.23 -4.81 -1.04
N CYS A 53 4.65 -4.69 -2.29
CA CYS A 53 4.18 -3.64 -3.17
C CYS A 53 3.00 -4.16 -3.99
N ALA A 54 1.78 -3.70 -3.66
CA ALA A 54 0.57 -4.11 -4.36
C ALA A 54 0.57 -3.70 -5.84
N MET A 55 1.23 -2.58 -6.16
CA MET A 55 1.38 -2.08 -7.52
C MET A 55 2.18 -3.04 -8.42
N THR A 56 3.32 -3.55 -7.92
CA THR A 56 4.14 -4.49 -8.70
C THR A 56 3.53 -5.88 -8.72
N TRP A 57 2.96 -6.33 -7.59
CA TRP A 57 2.28 -7.61 -7.51
C TRP A 57 1.08 -7.69 -8.46
N GLY A 58 0.30 -6.62 -8.55
CA GLY A 58 -0.90 -6.58 -9.37
C GLY A 58 -0.70 -6.07 -10.79
N ALA A 59 0.52 -5.73 -11.20
CA ALA A 59 0.80 -5.33 -12.57
C ALA A 59 0.32 -6.38 -13.61
N PRO A 60 0.48 -7.71 -13.39
CA PRO A 60 -0.08 -8.72 -14.30
C PRO A 60 -1.61 -8.83 -14.29
N ILE A 61 -2.28 -8.29 -13.28
CA ILE A 61 -3.74 -8.37 -13.13
C ILE A 61 -4.42 -7.22 -13.87
N TRP A 62 -3.89 -6.00 -13.69
CA TRP A 62 -4.52 -4.77 -14.18
C TRP A 62 -3.74 -4.08 -15.29
N GLY A 63 -2.44 -4.37 -15.41
CA GLY A 63 -1.55 -3.76 -16.38
C GLY A 63 -1.59 -4.46 -17.72
N GLU A 64 -1.35 -3.68 -18.77
CA GLU A 64 -1.10 -4.21 -20.11
C GLU A 64 0.37 -4.63 -20.24
N TYR A 65 0.61 -5.76 -20.89
CA TYR A 65 1.97 -6.20 -21.20
C TYR A 65 2.59 -5.28 -22.24
N SER A 66 3.79 -4.75 -21.96
CA SER A 66 4.55 -3.94 -22.89
C SER A 66 5.66 -4.77 -23.52
N GLU A 67 5.54 -5.06 -24.81
CA GLU A 67 6.61 -5.74 -25.56
C GLU A 67 7.93 -4.96 -25.55
N TYR A 68 7.85 -3.63 -25.53
CA TYR A 68 9.03 -2.77 -25.49
C TYR A 68 9.81 -2.90 -24.17
N HIS A 69 9.09 -3.02 -23.04
CA HIS A 69 9.71 -3.16 -21.71
C HIS A 69 9.90 -4.61 -21.27
N GLY A 70 9.27 -5.57 -21.95
CA GLY A 70 9.29 -6.98 -21.58
C GLY A 70 8.54 -7.29 -20.27
N ASP A 71 7.68 -6.40 -19.80
CA ASP A 71 6.97 -6.49 -18.52
C ASP A 71 5.59 -5.81 -18.56
N PHE A 72 4.78 -6.05 -17.54
CA PHE A 72 3.47 -5.40 -17.36
C PHE A 72 3.62 -3.96 -16.89
N ARG A 73 2.86 -3.07 -17.53
CA ARG A 73 2.78 -1.67 -17.10
C ARG A 73 2.19 -1.59 -15.70
N TRP A 74 2.82 -0.77 -14.84
CA TRP A 74 2.22 -0.42 -13.56
C TRP A 74 1.02 0.52 -13.77
N VAL A 75 -0.08 0.19 -13.10
CA VAL A 75 -1.29 1.02 -13.08
C VAL A 75 -1.29 1.93 -11.86
N SER A 76 -2.19 2.93 -11.83
CA SER A 76 -2.44 3.70 -10.61
C SER A 76 -3.37 2.96 -9.65
N LEU A 77 -3.38 3.34 -8.37
CA LEU A 77 -4.33 2.76 -7.40
C LEU A 77 -5.77 2.99 -7.84
N ASP A 78 -6.07 4.18 -8.38
CA ASP A 78 -7.40 4.54 -8.83
C ASP A 78 -7.83 3.71 -10.06
N GLU A 79 -6.90 3.43 -10.98
CA GLU A 79 -7.12 2.56 -12.13
C GLU A 79 -7.37 1.10 -11.72
N ALA A 80 -6.61 0.58 -10.75
CA ALA A 80 -6.84 -0.75 -10.20
C ALA A 80 -8.19 -0.84 -9.46
N CYS A 81 -8.50 0.15 -8.61
CA CYS A 81 -9.80 0.23 -7.93
C CYS A 81 -10.97 0.30 -8.92
N TRP A 82 -10.85 1.09 -9.98
CA TRP A 82 -11.85 1.17 -11.03
C TRP A 82 -12.08 -0.18 -11.72
N SER A 83 -10.99 -0.89 -12.04
CA SER A 83 -11.05 -2.20 -12.71
C SER A 83 -11.74 -3.27 -11.85
N GLU A 84 -11.59 -3.20 -10.53
CA GLU A 84 -12.21 -4.11 -9.57
C GLU A 84 -13.58 -3.62 -9.06
N GLY A 85 -14.11 -2.51 -9.59
CA GLY A 85 -15.39 -1.94 -9.16
C GLY A 85 -15.39 -1.39 -7.72
N VAL A 86 -14.21 -1.10 -7.16
CA VAL A 86 -14.03 -0.54 -5.82
C VAL A 86 -14.22 0.98 -5.87
N CYS A 87 -15.39 1.44 -5.40
CA CYS A 87 -15.75 2.85 -5.40
C CYS A 87 -15.73 3.40 -3.97
N LEU A 88 -14.73 4.21 -3.63
CA LEU A 88 -14.62 4.88 -2.33
C LEU A 88 -14.51 6.40 -2.55
N ASP A 89 -15.27 7.18 -1.78
CA ASP A 89 -15.30 8.65 -1.93
C ASP A 89 -13.94 9.24 -1.56
N ALA A 90 -13.29 9.89 -2.54
CA ALA A 90 -11.90 10.36 -2.48
C ALA A 90 -11.67 11.57 -1.54
N ARG A 91 -12.68 11.97 -0.74
CA ARG A 91 -12.77 13.35 -0.28
C ARG A 91 -12.21 13.69 1.10
N HIS A 92 -11.66 12.79 1.90
CA HIS A 92 -11.03 13.20 3.17
C HIS A 92 -9.78 12.37 3.51
N HIS A 93 -8.63 13.06 3.63
CA HIS A 93 -7.32 12.57 4.06
C HIS A 93 -6.56 11.66 3.07
N ARG A 94 -5.81 12.24 2.13
CA ARG A 94 -5.07 11.54 1.05
C ARG A 94 -4.44 10.19 1.48
N ALA A 95 -3.55 10.18 2.49
CA ALA A 95 -2.86 8.94 2.90
C ALA A 95 -3.76 7.89 3.56
N ALA A 96 -4.67 8.29 4.47
CA ALA A 96 -5.60 7.37 5.11
C ALA A 96 -6.62 6.82 4.10
N GLY A 97 -7.12 7.70 3.23
CA GLY A 97 -7.99 7.34 2.12
C GLY A 97 -7.32 6.34 1.17
N ASP A 98 -6.06 6.56 0.79
CA ASP A 98 -5.31 5.62 -0.06
C ASP A 98 -5.13 4.26 0.64
N GLY A 99 -4.86 4.25 1.95
CA GLY A 99 -4.79 3.01 2.75
C GLY A 99 -6.12 2.24 2.78
N CYS A 100 -7.24 2.94 2.95
CA CYS A 100 -8.56 2.32 2.88
C CYS A 100 -8.87 1.77 1.48
N ARG A 101 -8.51 2.52 0.41
CA ARG A 101 -8.68 2.07 -0.98
C ARG A 101 -7.89 0.82 -1.27
N LEU A 102 -6.62 0.79 -0.86
CA LEU A 102 -5.78 -0.39 -0.99
C LEU A 102 -6.36 -1.59 -0.24
N SER A 103 -6.80 -1.41 1.01
CA SER A 103 -7.42 -2.50 1.78
C SER A 103 -8.68 -3.04 1.10
N ALA A 104 -9.55 -2.16 0.60
CA ALA A 104 -10.76 -2.57 -0.12
C ALA A 104 -10.43 -3.30 -1.43
N LEU A 105 -9.44 -2.82 -2.18
CA LEU A 105 -8.94 -3.47 -3.40
C LEU A 105 -8.44 -4.88 -3.11
N MET A 106 -7.55 -5.05 -2.13
CA MET A 106 -7.01 -6.38 -1.80
C MET A 106 -8.09 -7.35 -1.34
N ASN A 107 -9.10 -6.86 -0.61
CA ASN A 107 -10.25 -7.68 -0.21
C ASN A 107 -11.10 -8.10 -1.42
N ALA A 108 -11.35 -7.22 -2.38
CA ALA A 108 -12.10 -7.54 -3.60
C ALA A 108 -11.39 -8.62 -4.42
N VAL A 109 -10.08 -8.48 -4.61
CA VAL A 109 -9.26 -9.46 -5.34
C VAL A 109 -9.24 -10.81 -4.64
N ALA A 110 -9.09 -10.84 -3.32
CA ALA A 110 -9.10 -12.07 -2.55
C ALA A 110 -10.44 -12.82 -2.67
N GLN A 111 -11.56 -12.09 -2.60
CA GLN A 111 -12.89 -12.68 -2.77
C GLN A 111 -13.10 -13.27 -4.16
N ALA A 112 -12.66 -12.57 -5.21
CA ALA A 112 -12.75 -13.06 -6.58
C ALA A 112 -11.91 -14.34 -6.79
N ALA A 113 -10.73 -14.43 -6.16
CA ALA A 113 -9.89 -15.63 -6.21
C ALA A 113 -10.55 -16.84 -5.53
N THR A 114 -11.17 -16.64 -4.35
CA THR A 114 -11.88 -17.70 -3.64
C THR A 114 -13.10 -18.21 -4.43
N GLN A 115 -13.84 -17.32 -5.09
CA GLN A 115 -15.00 -17.73 -5.90
C GLN A 115 -14.60 -18.57 -7.12
N LYS A 116 -13.47 -18.25 -7.77
CA LYS A 116 -12.95 -19.04 -8.90
C LYS A 116 -12.48 -20.44 -8.46
N GLY A 117 -11.88 -20.56 -7.28
CA GLY A 117 -11.43 -21.86 -6.73
C GLY A 117 -12.56 -22.79 -6.29
N ASN A 118 -13.77 -22.27 -6.03
CA ASN A 118 -14.95 -23.07 -5.66
C ASN A 118 -15.76 -23.57 -6.88
N LEU A 119 -15.39 -23.15 -8.09
CA LEU A 119 -16.06 -23.51 -9.36
C LEU A 119 -15.24 -24.47 -10.23
N SER A 120 -14.10 -24.94 -9.73
CA SER A 120 -13.16 -25.88 -10.36
C SER A 120 -13.04 -27.15 -9.54
#